data_AF-A0A951GUQ4-F1
#
_entry.id   AF-A0A951GUQ4-F1
#
_cell.length_a   1.000
_cell.length_b   1.000
_cell.length_c   1.000
_cell.angle_alpha   90.00
_cell.angle_beta   90.00
_cell.angle_gamma   90.00
#
_symmetry.space_group_name_H-M   'P 1'
#
loop_
_entity.id
_entity.type
_entity.pdbx_description
1 polymer ?
#
loop_
_entity_poly.entity_id
_entity_poly.type
_entity_poly.pdbx_seq_one_letter_code
_entity_poly.pdbx_strand_id
1 'polypeptide(L)' 'GQNLPPNSAGASGYYQIIPSTWAGFGGTGPAAYLASKAEQDAVASRIWNGGAGASNWVCARIVGIH' A
#
# COMPACT_ATOMS: atom_id res chain seq x y z
N GLY A 1 -4.04 1.29 11.25
CA GLY A 1 -3.35 2.45 10.66
C GLY A 1 -4.32 3.59 10.43
N GLN A 2 -3.84 4.74 9.96
CA GLN A 2 -4.65 5.90 9.56
C GLN A 2 -4.67 6.04 8.03
N ASN A 3 -5.80 6.47 7.46
CA ASN A 3 -5.89 6.77 6.03
C ASN A 3 -5.34 8.18 5.77
N LEU A 4 -4.12 8.29 5.25
CA LEU A 4 -3.45 9.58 5.08
C LEU A 4 -3.36 9.98 3.59
N PRO A 5 -3.42 11.29 3.27
CA PRO A 5 -3.16 11.79 1.93
C PRO A 5 -1.70 11.54 1.52
N PRO A 6 -1.33 11.76 0.24
CA PRO A 6 0.00 11.50 -0.27
C PRO A 6 1.10 12.25 0.50
N ASN A 7 2.16 11.53 0.88
CA ASN A 7 3.39 12.13 1.41
C ASN A 7 4.29 12.65 0.27
N SER A 8 5.51 13.11 0.58
CA SER A 8 6.45 13.64 -0.43
C SER A 8 6.84 12.65 -1.53
N ALA A 9 6.71 11.34 -1.30
CA ALA A 9 6.92 10.29 -2.29
C ALA A 9 5.63 9.88 -3.03
N GLY A 10 4.51 10.55 -2.77
CA GLY A 10 3.20 10.21 -3.32
C GLY A 10 2.52 9.01 -2.63
N ALA A 11 3.16 8.38 -1.65
CA ALA A 11 2.61 7.24 -0.92
C ALA A 11 1.44 7.69 -0.04
N SER A 12 0.34 6.95 -0.08
CA SER A 12 -0.92 7.34 0.56
C SER A 12 -1.68 6.13 1.09
N GLY A 13 -2.74 6.38 1.85
CA GLY A 13 -3.60 5.33 2.36
C GLY A 13 -3.10 4.70 3.66
N TYR A 14 -3.85 3.71 4.15
CA TYR A 14 -3.53 2.96 5.38
C TYR A 14 -2.19 2.22 5.32
N TYR A 15 -1.76 1.87 4.11
CA TYR A 15 -0.58 1.06 3.84
C TYR A 15 0.56 1.83 3.16
N GLN A 16 0.45 3.16 3.04
CA GLN A 16 1.44 4.02 2.38
C GLN A 16 1.87 3.46 1.01
N ILE A 17 0.88 3.23 0.13
CA ILE A 17 1.09 2.68 -1.21
C ILE A 17 1.26 3.83 -2.19
N ILE A 18 2.33 3.80 -3.01
CA ILE A 18 2.55 4.76 -4.09
C ILE A 18 1.61 4.49 -5.28
N PRO A 19 1.24 5.51 -6.09
CA PRO A 19 0.26 5.36 -7.17
C PRO A 19 0.61 4.30 -8.22
N SER A 20 1.89 4.16 -8.57
CA SER A 20 2.35 3.16 -9.55
C SER A 20 2.13 1.72 -9.06
N THR A 21 2.45 1.44 -7.80
CA THR A 21 2.19 0.14 -7.16
C THR A 21 0.69 -0.10 -6.99
N TRP A 22 -0.06 0.92 -6.59
CA TRP A 22 -1.53 0.84 -6.46
C TRP A 22 -2.17 0.38 -7.78
N ALA A 23 -1.84 1.06 -8.89
CA ALA A 23 -2.34 0.70 -10.21
C ALA A 23 -1.85 -0.69 -10.67
N GLY A 24 -0.57 -1.01 -10.45
CA GLY A 24 0.02 -2.29 -10.85
C GLY A 24 -0.59 -3.51 -10.17
N PHE A 25 -1.15 -3.36 -8.97
CA PHE A 25 -1.79 -4.45 -8.21
C PHE A 25 -3.33 -4.41 -8.26
N GLY A 26 -3.89 -3.64 -9.20
CA GLY A 26 -5.32 -3.60 -9.50
C GLY A 26 -6.14 -2.81 -8.49
N GLY A 27 -5.57 -1.78 -7.88
CA GLY A 27 -6.31 -0.77 -7.15
C GLY A 27 -7.05 0.19 -8.08
N THR A 28 -8.23 0.64 -7.68
CA THR A 28 -9.06 1.55 -8.45
C THR A 28 -8.74 3.02 -8.17
N GLY A 29 -8.98 3.85 -9.19
CA GLY A 29 -8.71 5.28 -9.08
C GLY A 29 -7.22 5.63 -9.01
N PRO A 30 -6.89 6.90 -8.76
CA PRO A 30 -5.52 7.40 -8.91
C PRO A 30 -4.62 7.12 -7.70
N ALA A 31 -5.17 6.82 -6.51
CA ALA A 31 -4.37 6.61 -5.29
C ALA A 31 -5.14 5.85 -4.20
N ALA A 32 -4.40 5.14 -3.34
CA ALA A 32 -4.95 4.28 -2.29
C ALA A 32 -5.85 5.02 -1.29
N TYR A 33 -5.50 6.24 -0.86
CA TYR A 33 -6.29 6.96 0.16
C TYR A 33 -7.71 7.34 -0.26
N LEU A 34 -7.99 7.33 -1.56
CA LEU A 34 -9.31 7.60 -2.14
C LEU A 34 -10.17 6.35 -2.23
N ALA A 35 -9.57 5.17 -2.12
CA ALA A 35 -10.26 3.90 -2.16
C ALA A 35 -10.75 3.48 -0.78
N SER A 36 -11.77 2.63 -0.75
CA SER A 36 -12.30 2.07 0.49
C SER A 36 -11.24 1.28 1.24
N LYS A 37 -11.36 1.19 2.58
CA LYS A 37 -10.41 0.41 3.37
C LYS A 37 -10.36 -1.06 2.94
N ALA A 38 -11.50 -1.67 2.63
CA ALA A 38 -11.56 -3.07 2.19
C ALA A 38 -10.75 -3.30 0.89
N GLU A 39 -10.78 -2.34 -0.03
CA GLU A 39 -9.99 -2.42 -1.25
C GLU A 39 -8.50 -2.21 -0.98
N GLN A 40 -8.15 -1.24 -0.12
CA GLN A 40 -6.78 -1.04 0.31
C GLN A 40 -6.20 -2.31 0.97
N ASP A 41 -6.99 -2.99 1.81
CA ASP A 41 -6.61 -4.26 2.44
C ASP A 41 -6.39 -5.37 1.38
N ALA A 42 -7.27 -5.46 0.37
CA ALA A 42 -7.15 -6.46 -0.70
C ALA A 42 -5.93 -6.21 -1.59
N VAL A 43 -5.68 -4.96 -1.98
CA VAL A 43 -4.50 -4.58 -2.79
C VAL A 43 -3.22 -4.77 -1.97
N ALA A 44 -3.21 -4.39 -0.69
CA ALA A 44 -2.08 -4.66 0.20
C ALA A 44 -1.79 -6.16 0.32
N SER A 45 -2.82 -7.02 0.42
CA SER A 45 -2.64 -8.47 0.41
C SER A 45 -2.06 -8.98 -0.91
N ARG A 46 -2.46 -8.42 -2.06
CA ARG A 46 -1.88 -8.76 -3.37
C ARG A 46 -0.43 -8.30 -3.50
N ILE A 47 -0.08 -7.10 -2.99
CA ILE A 47 1.29 -6.59 -2.95
C ILE A 47 2.17 -7.49 -2.07
N TRP A 48 1.63 -7.90 -0.90
CA TRP A 48 2.28 -8.83 0.01
C TRP A 48 2.56 -10.18 -0.69
N ASN A 49 1.55 -10.73 -1.36
CA ASN A 49 1.67 -12.01 -2.07
C ASN A 49 2.52 -11.92 -3.35
N GLY A 50 2.49 -10.80 -4.06
CA GLY A 50 3.27 -10.54 -5.27
C GLY A 50 4.68 -10.02 -5.02
N GLY A 51 5.14 -10.08 -3.77
CA GLY A 51 6.50 -9.76 -3.37
C GLY A 51 6.98 -10.54 -2.13
N ALA A 52 6.44 -11.74 -1.89
CA ALA A 52 6.81 -12.73 -0.86
C ALA A 52 7.13 -12.23 0.58
N GLY A 53 6.83 -10.97 0.92
CA GLY A 53 7.18 -10.35 2.19
C GLY A 53 7.38 -8.84 2.13
N ALA A 54 7.87 -8.30 3.24
CA ALA A 54 8.02 -6.90 3.60
C ALA A 54 8.83 -6.02 2.64
N SER A 55 9.55 -6.56 1.66
CA SER A 55 10.54 -5.85 0.83
C SER A 55 10.01 -4.65 0.05
N ASN A 56 8.71 -4.59 -0.25
CA ASN A 56 8.06 -3.43 -0.87
C ASN A 56 7.78 -2.28 0.12
N TRP A 57 7.86 -2.55 1.42
CA TRP A 57 7.70 -1.59 2.50
C TRP A 57 8.96 -1.61 3.37
N VAL A 58 9.88 -0.65 3.15
CA VAL A 58 11.11 -0.53 3.97
C VAL A 58 10.80 -0.50 5.48
N CYS A 59 9.60 -0.04 5.87
CA CYS A 59 9.11 0.00 7.25
C CYS A 59 8.64 -1.35 7.80
N ALA A 60 8.33 -2.37 6.99
CA ALA A 60 7.84 -3.65 7.49
C ALA A 60 8.93 -4.43 8.26
N ARG A 61 10.22 -4.18 7.97
CA ARG A 61 11.35 -4.62 8.81
C ARG A 61 11.35 -3.97 10.20
N ILE A 62 10.83 -2.74 10.34
CA ILE A 62 10.80 -2.00 11.61
C ILE A 62 9.76 -2.61 12.57
N VAL A 63 8.71 -3.24 12.04
CA VAL A 63 7.67 -3.92 12.83
C VAL A 63 7.86 -5.43 12.94
N GLY A 64 9.05 -5.95 12.55
CA GLY A 64 9.44 -7.34 12.80
C GLY A 64 8.78 -8.40 11.93
N ILE A 65 8.21 -8.03 10.79
CA ILE A 65 7.61 -8.99 9.86
C ILE A 65 8.70 -9.43 8.86
N HIS A 66 9.10 -10.70 8.96
CA HIS A 66 10.06 -11.39 8.09
C HIS A 66 9.33 -12.12 6.95
#